data_AF-A0A966N3G1-F1
#
_entry.id   AF-A0A966N3G1-F1
#
_cell.length_a   1.000
_cell.length_b   1.000
_cell.length_c   1.000
_cell.angle_alpha   90.00
_cell.angle_beta   90.00
_cell.angle_gamma   90.00
#
_symmetry.space_group_name_H-M   'P 1'
#
loop_
_entity.id
_entity.type
_entity.pdbx_description
1 polymer ?
#
loop_
_entity_poly.entity_id
_entity_poly.type
_entity_poly.pdbx_seq_one_letter_code
_entity_poly.pdbx_strand_id
1 'polypeptide(L)'
;MPKFAANLSMLFNEVPFMERFDKAAACGFKAVEFLYPYAYAASEIKAKLDHNQLKLVLHNIPAGDWDGGERGIACLPDRIDEYRAGVAKAIEYATALGVGQLNCLA
;
A
#
# COMPACT_ATOMS: atom_id res chain seq x y z
N MET A 1 1.85 -24.16 7.21
CA MET A 1 2.45 -23.71 5.93
C MET A 1 2.41 -22.19 5.88
N PRO A 2 3.41 -21.53 5.26
CA PRO A 2 3.42 -20.08 5.07
C PRO A 2 2.19 -19.58 4.29
N LYS A 3 1.73 -18.36 4.59
CA LYS A 3 0.71 -17.66 3.81
C LYS A 3 1.42 -16.61 2.96
N PHE A 4 1.27 -16.68 1.64
CA PHE A 4 1.94 -15.77 0.71
C PHE A 4 1.03 -14.58 0.36
N ALA A 5 1.63 -13.40 0.25
CA ALA A 5 0.99 -12.21 -0.30
C ALA A 5 1.69 -11.83 -1.61
N ALA A 6 0.91 -11.45 -2.63
CA ALA A 6 1.48 -10.89 -3.85
C ALA A 6 1.79 -9.41 -3.64
N ASN A 7 3.03 -9.00 -3.88
CA ASN A 7 3.40 -7.60 -3.89
C ASN A 7 3.03 -6.97 -5.25
N LEU A 8 1.93 -6.23 -5.31
CA LEU A 8 1.37 -5.65 -6.54
C LEU A 8 2.20 -4.48 -7.09
N SER A 9 3.18 -3.97 -6.36
CA SER A 9 4.14 -3.01 -6.90
C SER A 9 5.25 -3.70 -7.70
N MET A 10 5.52 -4.98 -7.43
CA MET A 10 6.60 -5.75 -8.05
C MET A 10 6.09 -6.80 -9.04
N LEU A 11 4.92 -7.36 -8.80
CA LEU A 11 4.27 -8.38 -9.62
C LEU A 11 3.13 -7.78 -10.46
N PHE A 12 2.79 -8.47 -11.55
CA PHE A 12 1.70 -8.09 -12.46
C PHE A 12 1.89 -6.71 -13.12
N ASN A 13 3.14 -6.33 -13.37
CA ASN A 13 3.49 -5.04 -13.97
C ASN A 13 3.11 -4.95 -15.46
N GLU A 14 2.65 -6.04 -16.06
CA GLU A 14 2.13 -6.11 -17.42
C GLU A 14 0.75 -5.42 -17.56
N VAL A 15 0.09 -5.08 -16.44
CA VAL A 15 -1.21 -4.39 -16.41
C VAL A 15 -1.20 -3.17 -15.46
N PRO A 16 -2.12 -2.21 -15.65
CA PRO A 16 -2.34 -1.10 -14.71
C PRO A 16 -2.60 -1.57 -13.28
N PHE A 17 -2.20 -0.77 -12.28
CA PHE A 17 -2.22 -1.14 -10.86
C PHE A 17 -3.56 -1.74 -10.38
N MET A 18 -4.67 -1.10 -10.74
CA MET A 18 -6.00 -1.54 -10.30
C MET A 18 -6.43 -2.89 -10.90
N GLU A 19 -5.86 -3.31 -12.02
CA GLU A 19 -6.12 -4.63 -12.63
C GLU A 19 -5.30 -5.75 -11.98
N ARG A 20 -4.25 -5.40 -11.21
CA ARG A 20 -3.34 -6.37 -10.58
C ARG A 20 -4.01 -7.17 -9.47
N PHE A 21 -5.03 -6.60 -8.83
CA PHE A 21 -5.84 -7.31 -7.83
C PHE A 21 -6.52 -8.54 -8.45
N ASP A 22 -7.10 -8.37 -9.64
CA ASP A 22 -7.79 -9.44 -10.36
C ASP A 22 -6.78 -10.53 -10.80
N LYS A 23 -5.58 -10.12 -11.24
CA LYS A 23 -4.48 -11.05 -11.57
C LYS A 23 -3.99 -11.84 -10.36
N ALA A 24 -3.78 -11.19 -9.22
CA ALA A 24 -3.33 -11.84 -8.01
C ALA A 24 -4.33 -12.90 -7.53
N ALA A 25 -5.63 -12.57 -7.52
CA ALA A 25 -6.68 -13.50 -7.15
C ALA A 25 -6.79 -14.67 -8.12
N ALA A 26 -6.67 -14.43 -9.44
CA ALA A 26 -6.66 -15.47 -10.46
C ALA A 26 -5.46 -16.44 -10.30
N CYS A 27 -4.32 -15.97 -9.80
CA CYS A 27 -3.17 -16.80 -9.44
C CYS A 27 -3.29 -17.50 -8.07
N GLY A 28 -4.44 -17.38 -7.40
CA GLY A 28 -4.73 -18.08 -6.15
C GLY A 28 -4.25 -17.38 -4.88
N PHE A 29 -3.69 -16.17 -4.98
CA PHE A 29 -3.35 -15.39 -3.80
C PHE A 29 -4.62 -15.01 -3.02
N LYS A 30 -4.50 -15.01 -1.69
CA LYS A 30 -5.54 -14.55 -0.76
C LYS A 30 -5.16 -13.27 -0.03
N ALA A 31 -3.92 -12.83 -0.23
CA ALA A 31 -3.37 -11.62 0.35
C ALA A 31 -2.55 -10.86 -0.69
N VAL A 32 -2.54 -9.55 -0.54
CA VAL A 32 -1.74 -8.63 -1.35
C VAL A 32 -1.06 -7.60 -0.48
N GLU A 33 0.03 -7.05 -0.97
CA GLU A 33 0.68 -5.87 -0.45
C GLU A 33 1.10 -4.95 -1.61
N PHE A 34 1.41 -3.70 -1.33
CA PHE A 34 1.97 -2.75 -2.29
C PHE A 34 2.58 -1.58 -1.53
N LEU A 35 3.47 -0.82 -2.16
CA LEU A 35 4.17 0.26 -1.47
C LEU A 35 3.23 1.42 -1.10
N TYR A 36 2.60 2.06 -2.09
CA TYR A 36 1.89 3.33 -1.87
C TYR A 36 0.50 3.33 -2.52
N PRO A 37 -0.60 3.45 -1.76
CA PRO A 37 -1.95 3.52 -2.30
C PRO A 37 -2.39 4.93 -2.73
N TYR A 38 -1.62 5.97 -2.39
CA TYR A 38 -2.09 7.36 -2.29
C TYR A 38 -2.48 8.04 -3.61
N ALA A 39 -2.22 7.40 -4.76
CA ALA A 39 -2.69 7.85 -6.06
C ALA A 39 -4.16 7.46 -6.36
N TYR A 40 -4.75 6.60 -5.52
CA TYR A 40 -6.13 6.09 -5.68
C TYR A 40 -6.93 6.39 -4.42
N ALA A 41 -8.26 6.50 -4.56
CA ALA A 41 -9.12 6.61 -3.40
C ALA A 41 -9.15 5.28 -2.62
N ALA A 42 -9.13 5.35 -1.28
CA ALA A 42 -9.18 4.15 -0.44
C ALA A 42 -10.41 3.28 -0.75
N SER A 43 -11.55 3.90 -1.10
CA SER A 43 -12.78 3.20 -1.49
C SER A 43 -12.63 2.37 -2.77
N GLU A 44 -11.85 2.85 -3.75
CA GLU A 44 -11.61 2.12 -5.00
C GLU A 44 -10.74 0.88 -4.77
N ILE A 45 -9.69 1.03 -3.95
CA ILE A 45 -8.86 -0.09 -3.53
C ILE A 45 -9.69 -1.09 -2.71
N LYS A 46 -10.52 -0.60 -1.77
CA LYS A 46 -11.41 -1.45 -0.97
C LYS A 46 -12.36 -2.25 -1.85
N ALA A 47 -12.95 -1.63 -2.87
CA ALA A 47 -13.81 -2.33 -3.82
C ALA A 47 -13.07 -3.44 -4.56
N LYS A 48 -11.81 -3.23 -4.97
CA LYS A 48 -10.98 -4.28 -5.59
C LYS A 48 -10.61 -5.40 -4.62
N LEU A 49 -10.30 -5.09 -3.35
CA LEU A 49 -10.04 -6.08 -2.31
C LEU A 49 -11.28 -6.96 -2.07
N ASP A 50 -12.45 -6.33 -1.91
CA ASP A 50 -13.71 -7.02 -1.62
C ASP A 50 -14.16 -7.89 -2.80
N HIS A 51 -14.13 -7.34 -4.03
CA HIS A 51 -14.50 -8.06 -5.24
C HIS A 51 -13.69 -9.35 -5.42
N ASN A 52 -12.39 -9.30 -5.11
CA ASN A 52 -11.47 -10.41 -5.28
C ASN A 52 -11.28 -11.27 -4.01
N GLN A 53 -11.94 -10.92 -2.91
CA GLN A 53 -11.76 -11.57 -1.60
C GLN A 53 -10.29 -11.59 -1.15
N LEU A 54 -9.58 -10.49 -1.39
CA LEU A 54 -8.17 -10.31 -1.04
C LEU A 54 -8.04 -9.55 0.28
N LYS A 55 -7.09 -9.99 1.10
CA LYS A 55 -6.67 -9.24 2.28
C LYS A 55 -5.46 -8.35 1.95
N LEU A 56 -5.54 -7.06 2.24
CA LEU A 56 -4.34 -6.21 2.27
C LEU A 56 -3.55 -6.50 3.55
N VAL A 57 -2.26 -6.83 3.42
CA VAL A 57 -1.42 -7.16 4.57
C VAL A 57 -0.40 -6.09 4.93
N LEU A 58 -0.01 -5.25 3.97
CA LEU A 58 0.98 -4.19 4.19
C LEU A 58 0.85 -3.07 3.15
N HIS A 59 1.04 -1.83 3.59
CA HIS A 59 1.50 -0.72 2.76
C HIS A 59 2.41 0.23 3.55
N ASN A 60 3.05 1.16 2.85
CA ASN A 60 3.99 2.10 3.44
C ASN A 60 3.31 3.42 3.81
N ILE A 61 3.86 4.11 4.80
CA ILE A 61 3.63 5.53 5.10
C ILE A 61 4.16 6.38 3.92
N PRO A 62 3.60 7.58 3.60
CA PRO A 62 4.17 8.43 2.55
C PRO A 62 5.67 8.64 2.75
N ALA A 63 6.43 8.51 1.65
CA ALA A 63 7.89 8.47 1.68
C ALA A 63 8.58 9.77 1.21
N GLY A 64 7.82 10.86 1.09
CA GLY A 64 8.29 12.12 0.53
C GLY A 64 8.27 12.14 -1.00
N ASP A 65 9.15 12.94 -1.60
CA ASP A 65 9.36 13.08 -3.03
C ASP A 65 10.16 11.91 -3.59
N TRP A 66 9.44 10.85 -3.96
CA TRP A 66 10.04 9.64 -4.52
C TRP A 66 10.81 9.91 -5.82
N ASP A 67 10.31 10.81 -6.67
CA ASP A 67 10.92 11.16 -7.95
C ASP A 67 12.15 12.06 -7.76
N GLY A 68 12.14 12.89 -6.72
CA GLY A 68 13.29 13.65 -6.21
C GLY A 68 14.35 12.82 -5.49
N GLY A 69 14.12 11.50 -5.35
CA GLY A 69 15.10 10.55 -4.78
C GLY A 69 14.87 10.21 -3.31
N GLU A 70 13.83 10.73 -2.67
CA GLU A 70 13.51 10.41 -1.27
C GLU A 70 13.01 8.98 -1.12
N ARG A 71 13.36 8.34 0.01
CA ARG A 71 13.05 6.93 0.29
C ARG A 71 12.51 6.75 1.70
N GLY A 72 11.81 7.76 2.21
CA GLY A 72 11.44 7.87 3.61
C GLY A 72 11.88 9.21 4.17
N ILE A 73 11.11 9.73 5.13
CA ILE A 73 11.38 11.03 5.78
C ILE A 73 11.33 10.92 7.31
N ALA A 74 11.21 9.71 7.86
CA ALA A 74 11.03 9.52 9.30
C ALA A 74 12.25 9.92 10.13
N CYS A 75 13.45 9.94 9.53
CA CYS A 75 14.67 10.39 10.20
C CYS A 75 15.00 11.89 10.02
N LEU A 76 14.17 12.64 9.27
CA LEU A 76 14.43 14.04 8.94
C LEU A 76 13.88 14.98 10.04
N PRO A 77 14.75 15.63 10.85
CA PRO A 77 14.31 16.42 12.01
C PRO A 77 13.58 17.71 11.62
N ASP A 78 13.77 18.19 10.40
CA ASP A 78 13.15 19.39 9.83
C ASP A 78 11.79 19.12 9.18
N ARG A 79 11.36 17.85 9.08
CA ARG A 79 10.09 17.44 8.42
C ARG A 79 9.12 16.68 9.31
N ILE A 80 9.22 16.89 10.63
CA ILE A 80 8.37 16.23 11.64
C ILE A 80 6.87 16.41 11.35
N ASP A 81 6.43 17.62 11.00
CA ASP A 81 5.01 17.89 10.79
C ASP A 81 4.48 17.23 9.51
N GLU A 82 5.30 17.19 8.46
CA GLU A 82 4.98 16.44 7.25
C GLU A 82 4.87 14.94 7.54
N TYR A 83 5.82 14.39 8.28
CA TYR A 83 5.79 12.99 8.68
C TYR A 83 4.53 12.67 9.51
N ARG A 84 4.17 13.52 10.47
CA ARG A 84 2.93 13.37 11.27
C ARG A 84 1.68 13.37 10.40
N ALA A 85 1.60 14.27 9.42
CA ALA A 85 0.49 14.27 8.46
C ALA A 85 0.48 12.98 7.61
N GLY A 86 1.66 12.49 7.20
CA GLY A 86 1.81 11.23 6.49
C GLY A 86 1.34 10.02 7.30
N VAL A 87 1.66 9.98 8.61
CA VAL A 87 1.17 8.94 9.54
C VAL A 87 -0.36 8.98 9.62
N ALA A 88 -0.96 10.16 9.78
CA ALA A 88 -2.42 10.30 9.84
C ALA A 88 -3.08 9.79 8.55
N LYS A 89 -2.55 10.16 7.38
CA LYS A 89 -3.03 9.67 6.08
C LYS A 89 -2.87 8.16 5.92
N ALA A 90 -1.75 7.60 6.36
CA ALA A 90 -1.52 6.17 6.32
C ALA A 90 -2.53 5.40 7.20
N ILE A 91 -2.86 5.94 8.39
CA ILE A 91 -3.87 5.36 9.30
C ILE A 91 -5.27 5.43 8.70
N GLU A 92 -5.63 6.53 8.04
CA GLU A 92 -6.92 6.66 7.34
C GLU A 92 -7.09 5.53 6.31
N TYR A 93 -6.09 5.34 5.43
CA TYR A 93 -6.08 4.27 4.45
C TYR A 93 -6.06 2.90 5.12
N ALA A 94 -5.24 2.71 6.16
CA ALA A 94 -5.14 1.43 6.85
C ALA A 94 -6.49 0.98 7.44
N THR A 95 -7.21 1.93 8.02
CA THR A 95 -8.53 1.73 8.61
C THR A 95 -9.56 1.37 7.53
N ALA A 96 -9.61 2.13 6.43
CA ALA A 96 -10.54 1.88 5.33
C ALA A 96 -10.28 0.53 4.63
N LEU A 97 -9.02 0.11 4.55
CA LEU A 97 -8.58 -1.10 3.85
C LEU A 97 -8.49 -2.33 4.76
N GLY A 98 -8.69 -2.18 6.07
CA GLY A 98 -8.65 -3.28 7.04
C GLY A 98 -7.25 -3.89 7.22
N VAL A 99 -6.19 -3.11 7.02
CA VAL A 99 -4.80 -3.53 7.20
C VAL A 99 -4.28 -3.08 8.57
N GLY A 100 -3.74 -4.03 9.34
CA GLY A 100 -3.28 -3.78 10.71
C GLY A 100 -1.80 -3.44 10.83
N GLN A 101 -1.09 -3.29 9.71
CA GLN A 101 0.36 -3.12 9.68
C GLN A 101 0.75 -2.09 8.61
N LEU A 102 1.66 -1.19 8.99
CA LEU A 102 2.23 -0.16 8.13
C LEU A 102 3.75 -0.24 8.19
N ASN A 103 4.40 0.01 7.06
CA ASN A 103 5.84 0.14 7.01
C ASN A 103 6.25 1.61 7.08
N CYS A 104 7.20 1.92 7.96
CA CYS A 104 7.79 3.24 8.14
C CYS A 104 9.18 3.24 7.52
N LEU A 105 9.39 4.04 6.49
CA LEU A 105 10.71 4.24 5.89
C LEU A 105 11.38 5.48 6.51
N ALA A 106 12.67 5.38 6.75
CA ALA A 106 13.49 6.40 7.40
C ALA A 106 14.66 6.78 6.50
#